data_AF-A0A2P0QL95-F1
#
_entry.id   AF-A0A2P0QL95-F1
#
_cell.length_a   1.000
_cell.length_b   1.000
_cell.length_c   1.000
_cell.angle_alpha   90.00
_cell.angle_beta   90.00
_cell.angle_gamma   90.00
#
_symmetry.space_group_name_H-M   'P 1'
#
loop_
_entity.id
_entity.type
_entity.pdbx_description
1 polymer ?
#
loop_
_entity_poly.entity_id
_entity_poly.type
_entity_poly.pdbx_seq_one_letter_code
_entity_poly.pdbx_strand_id
1 'polypeptide(L)'
;GEVWPDKYNLSSLRLLGSVGEPLNPEAFEWYYRVIGKSRCPVVDTWWQTETGMHMITTMIGEPMYPGFAGKSIPGVVADVVNKDGIPVPPGTGGFLAIKEPWP
;
A
#
# COMPACT_ATOMS: atom_id res chain seq x y z
N GLY A 1 -3.35 -13.74 17.44
CA GLY A 1 -4.00 -14.70 16.53
C GLY A 1 -3.03 -15.63 15.82
N GLU A 2 -1.92 -16.01 16.43
CA GLU A 2 -0.81 -16.72 15.75
C GLU A 2 -1.03 -18.24 15.65
N VAL A 3 -1.88 -18.77 16.55
CA VAL A 3 -2.21 -20.20 16.67
C VAL A 3 -2.71 -20.83 15.37
N TRP A 4 -3.36 -20.06 14.49
CA TRP A 4 -3.85 -20.57 13.21
C TRP A 4 -2.77 -20.57 12.13
N PRO A 5 -2.10 -19.44 11.82
CA PRO A 5 -0.97 -19.45 10.89
C PRO A 5 0.11 -20.48 11.20
N ASP A 6 0.42 -20.71 12.48
CA ASP A 6 1.52 -21.58 12.89
C ASP A 6 1.24 -23.08 12.68
N LYS A 7 -0.01 -23.46 12.39
CA LYS A 7 -0.36 -24.84 12.00
C LYS A 7 -0.03 -25.16 10.54
N TYR A 8 0.35 -24.17 9.73
CA TYR A 8 0.56 -24.32 8.29
C TYR A 8 1.98 -23.98 7.86
N ASN A 9 2.45 -24.69 6.84
CA ASN A 9 3.70 -24.34 6.17
C ASN A 9 3.48 -23.19 5.18
N LEU A 10 3.89 -21.99 5.57
CA LEU A 10 3.79 -20.77 4.75
C LEU A 10 5.07 -20.47 3.93
N SER A 11 6.00 -21.42 3.81
CA SER A 11 7.30 -21.21 3.12
C SER A 11 7.18 -20.92 1.62
N SER A 12 6.06 -21.25 0.98
CA SER A 12 5.82 -20.98 -0.44
C SER A 12 5.48 -19.51 -0.75
N LEU A 13 4.98 -18.75 0.25
CA LEU A 13 4.67 -17.33 0.08
C LEU A 13 5.91 -16.54 -0.33
N ARG A 14 5.77 -15.49 -1.13
CA ARG A 14 6.89 -14.63 -1.54
C ARG A 14 6.60 -13.15 -1.40
N LEU A 15 5.32 -12.80 -1.26
CA LEU A 15 4.81 -11.44 -1.23
C LEU A 15 3.47 -11.47 -0.50
N LEU A 16 3.18 -10.43 0.27
CA LEU A 16 1.92 -10.22 0.96
C LEU A 16 1.25 -8.96 0.43
N GLY A 17 -0.07 -8.97 0.30
CA GLY A 17 -0.84 -7.84 -0.21
C GLY A 17 -1.83 -7.34 0.83
N SER A 18 -1.95 -6.02 1.00
CA SER A 18 -3.03 -5.38 1.76
C SER A 18 -3.80 -4.40 0.86
N VAL A 19 -5.09 -4.25 1.12
CA VAL A 19 -6.01 -3.53 0.24
C VAL A 19 -7.25 -3.05 0.97
N GLY A 20 -7.75 -1.87 0.59
CA GLY A 20 -9.09 -1.38 0.91
C GLY A 20 -9.16 -0.37 2.05
N GLU A 21 -8.36 -0.52 3.11
CA GLU A 21 -8.32 0.39 4.25
C GLU A 21 -6.89 0.67 4.73
N PRO A 22 -6.65 1.78 5.46
CA PRO A 22 -5.33 2.06 6.00
C PRO A 22 -4.81 0.92 6.87
N LEU A 23 -3.67 0.34 6.48
CA LEU A 23 -3.03 -0.71 7.25
C LEU A 23 -2.33 -0.11 8.49
N ASN A 24 -2.96 -0.28 9.66
CA ASN A 24 -2.40 0.21 10.92
C ASN A 24 -1.06 -0.48 11.27
N PRO A 25 -0.18 0.15 12.07
CA PRO A 25 1.14 -0.38 12.36
C PRO A 25 1.17 -1.76 13.02
N GLU A 26 0.24 -2.02 13.94
CA GLU A 26 0.17 -3.28 14.67
C GLU A 26 -0.21 -4.43 13.73
N ALA A 27 -1.16 -4.19 12.82
CA ALA A 27 -1.54 -5.13 11.79
C ALA A 27 -0.42 -5.35 10.75
N PHE A 28 0.29 -4.31 10.35
CA PHE A 28 1.46 -4.42 9.46
C PHE A 28 2.53 -5.34 10.07
N GLU A 29 2.95 -5.04 11.30
CA GLU A 29 3.99 -5.81 11.99
C GLU A 29 3.59 -7.27 12.20
N TRP A 30 2.34 -7.50 12.61
CA TRP A 30 1.81 -8.85 12.74
C TRP A 30 1.79 -9.58 11.39
N TYR A 31 1.34 -8.94 10.31
CA TYR A 31 1.22 -9.56 9.00
C TYR A 31 2.59 -9.92 8.42
N TYR A 32 3.56 -9.00 8.53
CA TYR A 32 4.94 -9.22 8.12
C TYR A 32 5.62 -10.35 8.91
N ARG A 33 5.50 -10.35 10.24
CA ARG A 33 6.20 -11.33 11.11
C ARG A 33 5.51 -12.69 11.12
N VAL A 34 4.20 -12.73 11.29
CA VAL A 34 3.46 -13.98 11.55
C VAL A 34 3.10 -14.69 10.26
N ILE A 35 2.56 -13.99 9.26
CA ILE A 35 2.22 -14.57 7.96
C ILE A 35 3.44 -14.58 7.05
N GLY A 36 4.14 -13.45 6.95
CA GLY A 36 5.28 -13.28 6.06
C GLY A 36 6.55 -13.94 6.55
N LYS A 37 6.57 -14.44 7.80
CA LYS A 37 7.74 -15.02 8.48
C LYS A 37 8.99 -14.13 8.37
N SER A 38 8.78 -12.81 8.42
CA SER A 38 9.81 -11.76 8.29
C SER A 38 10.64 -11.85 7.00
N ARG A 39 10.11 -12.48 5.94
CA ARG A 39 10.79 -12.67 4.65
C ARG A 39 9.98 -12.21 3.44
N CYS A 40 8.65 -12.16 3.57
CA CYS A 40 7.79 -11.70 2.48
C CYS A 40 7.61 -10.18 2.59
N PRO A 41 7.94 -9.39 1.55
CA PRO A 41 7.56 -7.98 1.51
C PRO A 41 6.04 -7.82 1.57
N VAL A 42 5.59 -6.77 2.25
CA VAL A 42 4.20 -6.37 2.32
C VAL A 42 3.99 -5.24 1.32
N VAL A 43 3.05 -5.45 0.40
CA VAL A 43 2.64 -4.48 -0.61
C VAL A 43 1.28 -3.94 -0.20
N ASP A 44 1.26 -2.68 0.21
CA ASP A 44 0.01 -1.96 0.50
C ASP A 44 -0.51 -1.31 -0.79
N THR A 45 -1.75 -1.60 -1.16
CA THR A 45 -2.33 -1.23 -2.47
C THR A 45 -3.54 -0.31 -2.29
N TRP A 46 -3.35 0.97 -2.64
CA TRP A 46 -4.43 1.93 -2.67
C TRP A 46 -5.05 2.02 -4.08
N TRP A 47 -6.37 1.85 -4.13
CA TRP A 47 -7.22 2.02 -5.31
C TRP A 47 -8.70 2.04 -4.91
N GLN A 48 -9.58 2.31 -5.87
CA GLN A 48 -11.03 2.30 -5.70
C GLN A 48 -11.72 1.59 -6.87
N THR A 49 -12.99 1.24 -6.71
CA THR A 49 -13.79 0.60 -7.78
C THR A 49 -13.73 1.40 -9.09
N GLU A 50 -13.79 2.72 -9.00
CA GLU A 50 -13.74 3.66 -10.14
C GLU A 50 -12.40 3.66 -10.86
N THR A 51 -11.33 3.21 -10.21
CA THR A 51 -9.99 3.21 -10.78
C THR A 51 -9.66 1.93 -11.55
N GLY A 52 -10.36 0.83 -11.25
CA GLY A 52 -10.23 -0.46 -11.95
C GLY A 52 -8.89 -1.19 -11.79
N MET A 53 -7.87 -0.56 -11.19
CA MET A 53 -6.53 -1.11 -10.97
C MET A 53 -5.84 -0.43 -9.79
N HIS A 54 -4.72 -0.99 -9.32
CA HIS A 54 -3.87 -0.33 -8.31
C HIS A 54 -3.42 1.05 -8.80
N MET A 55 -3.52 2.07 -7.96
CA MET A 55 -3.11 3.43 -8.32
C MET A 55 -1.80 3.81 -7.63
N ILE A 56 -1.72 3.53 -6.33
CA ILE A 56 -0.52 3.75 -5.50
C ILE A 56 -0.20 2.44 -4.80
N THR A 57 1.06 2.00 -4.89
CA THR A 57 1.48 0.74 -4.29
C THR A 57 2.95 0.74 -3.89
N THR A 58 3.31 -0.13 -2.95
CA THR A 58 4.69 -0.42 -2.57
C THR A 58 5.38 -1.18 -3.72
N MET A 59 5.97 -0.43 -4.65
CA MET A 59 6.68 -1.00 -5.80
C MET A 59 7.88 -1.83 -5.35
N ILE A 60 8.22 -2.85 -6.14
CA ILE A 60 9.39 -3.71 -5.86
C ILE A 60 10.64 -2.82 -5.77
N GLY A 61 11.32 -2.87 -4.62
CA GLY A 61 12.53 -2.08 -4.33
C GLY A 61 12.30 -0.81 -3.50
N GLU A 62 11.04 -0.41 -3.29
CA GLU A 62 10.70 0.66 -2.34
C GLU A 62 10.76 0.15 -0.89
N PRO A 63 11.00 1.05 0.11
CA PRO A 63 10.89 0.67 1.51
C PRO A 63 9.45 0.23 1.85
N MET A 64 9.30 -0.66 2.81
CA MET A 64 7.99 -1.00 3.39
C MET A 64 8.01 -0.63 4.88
N TYR A 65 7.03 0.14 5.32
CA TYR A 65 6.84 0.48 6.73
C TYR A 65 5.37 0.84 6.96
N PRO A 66 4.89 0.76 8.21
CA PRO A 66 3.52 1.14 8.54
C PRO A 66 3.08 2.49 7.98
N GLY A 67 1.92 2.51 7.32
CA GLY A 67 1.34 3.73 6.75
C GLY A 67 1.98 4.21 5.43
N PHE A 68 2.94 3.47 4.88
CA PHE A 68 3.49 3.75 3.55
C PHE A 68 2.80 2.94 2.47
N ALA A 69 1.83 3.56 1.79
CA ALA A 69 1.16 2.96 0.64
C ALA A 69 2.08 2.84 -0.61
N GLY A 70 3.21 3.55 -0.65
CA GLY A 70 4.16 3.51 -1.77
C GLY A 70 4.04 4.70 -2.72
N LYS A 71 4.29 4.45 -4.01
CA LYS A 71 4.29 5.45 -5.09
C LYS A 71 3.24 5.13 -6.12
N SER A 72 2.90 6.10 -6.97
CA SER A 72 2.02 5.83 -8.10
C SER A 72 2.65 4.80 -9.04
N ILE A 73 1.83 3.90 -9.56
CA ILE A 73 2.29 2.92 -10.56
C ILE A 73 2.57 3.61 -11.90
N PRO A 74 3.32 2.98 -12.83
CA PRO A 74 3.50 3.52 -14.18
C PRO A 74 2.15 3.81 -14.86
N GLY A 75 2.03 4.99 -15.48
CA GLY A 75 0.80 5.48 -16.11
C GLY A 75 -0.09 6.34 -15.19
N VAL A 76 0.07 6.22 -13.87
CA VAL A 76 -0.73 6.99 -12.91
C VAL A 76 -0.01 8.25 -12.47
N VAL A 77 -0.61 9.41 -12.76
CA VAL A 77 -0.14 10.73 -12.31
C VAL A 77 -0.97 11.17 -11.11
N ALA A 78 -0.47 10.86 -9.91
CA ALA A 78 -1.10 11.22 -8.63
C ALA A 78 -0.49 12.49 -8.03
N ASP A 79 -1.32 13.30 -7.37
CA ASP A 79 -0.92 14.53 -6.69
C ASP A 79 -1.74 14.72 -5.40
N VAL A 80 -1.21 15.52 -4.47
CA VAL A 80 -1.92 15.94 -3.27
C VAL A 80 -2.27 17.42 -3.41
N VAL A 81 -3.56 17.73 -3.35
CA VAL A 81 -4.07 19.09 -3.55
C VAL A 81 -4.83 19.61 -2.32
N ASN A 82 -4.93 20.93 -2.18
CA ASN A 82 -5.81 21.55 -1.20
C ASN A 82 -7.28 21.56 -1.68
N LYS A 83 -8.18 22.20 -0.93
CA LYS A 83 -9.61 22.30 -1.28
C LYS A 83 -9.90 23.03 -2.59
N ASP A 84 -8.99 23.89 -3.04
CA ASP A 84 -9.10 24.66 -4.27
C ASP A 84 -8.48 23.93 -5.47
N GLY A 85 -7.99 22.69 -5.28
CA GLY A 85 -7.35 21.88 -6.33
C GLY A 85 -5.90 22.27 -6.63
N ILE A 86 -5.26 23.06 -5.75
CA ILE A 86 -3.88 23.52 -5.92
C ILE A 86 -2.93 22.51 -5.25
N PRO A 87 -1.85 22.06 -5.92
CA PRO A 87 -0.87 21.13 -5.35
C PRO A 87 -0.24 21.65 -4.06
N VAL A 88 -0.02 20.77 -3.09
CA VAL A 88 0.63 21.10 -1.81
C VAL A 88 2.06 20.53 -1.72
N PRO A 89 2.97 21.14 -0.94
CA PRO A 89 4.33 20.64 -0.79
C PRO A 89 4.39 19.25 -0.11
N PRO A 90 5.44 18.44 -0.38
CA PRO A 90 5.66 17.17 0.30
C PRO A 90 5.62 17.29 1.83
N GLY A 91 5.00 16.31 2.50
CA GLY A 91 4.80 16.34 3.96
C GLY A 91 3.56 17.12 4.41
N THR A 92 2.80 17.71 3.48
CA THR A 92 1.54 18.39 3.76
C THR A 92 0.35 17.47 3.45
N GLY A 93 -0.59 17.35 4.38
CA GLY A 93 -1.83 16.62 4.15
C GLY A 93 -2.79 17.37 3.22
N GLY A 94 -3.53 16.64 2.39
CA GLY A 94 -4.50 17.19 1.45
C GLY A 94 -5.39 16.10 0.84
N PHE A 95 -6.00 16.40 -0.30
CA PHE A 95 -6.83 15.48 -1.06
C PHE A 95 -5.99 14.82 -2.15
N LEU A 96 -6.09 13.50 -2.27
CA LEU A 96 -5.47 12.75 -3.36
C LEU A 96 -6.25 12.97 -4.65
N ALA A 97 -5.56 13.39 -5.71
CA ALA A 97 -6.12 13.60 -7.03
C ALA A 97 -5.30 12.84 -8.09
N ILE A 98 -6.00 12.27 -9.08
CA ILE A 98 -5.36 11.72 -10.28
C ILE A 98 -5.50 12.76 -11.39
N LYS A 99 -4.38 13.24 -11.92
CA LYS A 99 -4.30 14.44 -12.77
C LYS A 99 -4.58 14.16 -14.24
N GLU A 100 -4.38 12.94 -14.67
CA GLU A 100 -4.50 12.49 -16.06
C GLU A 100 -5.30 11.19 -16.13
N PRO A 101 -6.03 10.91 -17.23
CA PRO A 101 -6.59 9.60 -17.47
C PRO A 101 -5.51 8.51 -17.49
N TRP A 102 -5.88 7.29 -17.10
CA TRP A 102 -5.02 6.09 -17.10
C TRP A 102 -5.66 4.97 -17.95
N PRO A 103 -4.93 3.89 -18.34
CA PRO A 103 -3.50 3.65 -18.08
C PRO A 103 -2.57 4.63 -18.78
#